data_AF-R0A7S9-F1
#
_entry.id   AF-R0A7S9-F1
#
_cell.length_a   1.000
_cell.length_b   1.000
_cell.length_c   1.000
_cell.angle_alpha   90.00
_cell.angle_beta   90.00
_cell.angle_gamma   90.00
#
_symmetry.space_group_name_H-M   'P 1'
#
loop_
_entity.id
_entity.type
_entity.pdbx_description
1 polymer ?
#
loop_
_entity_poly.entity_id
_entity_poly.type
_entity_poly.pdbx_seq_one_letter_code
_entity_poly.pdbx_strand_id
1 'polypeptide(L)'
;MPGKKIGGKLSAYLRRKQESRPPNPSNTYEPLSDAHAAYLKDLVKRAGKKDGTREIFGSSKHGYKLNPTVTREEVRRFEARWHLTLPDEYVFFLTKVGNGGAGPYYGLYSLENLDRYNEYLGFYDARDKEALPPFIDRNMSPVNWARAMEEMEDINDDNEYDVRMKQVCSGLLVIGTQGCTYDNLLMWKGSERGKIVYIDWNMEPEYGPFLTGLTFLEWFEQYFLEILAGHNLTSYGYISLKSQQELRKEYGGAVLTEDKLRILAGFHKFTEAEPETIELLLQRDRPETDGAKGELLFKLAPMKGLKMFEETIVGNHPQGAVACARRMPDQYKDRFYGKMLGLLYRPDIKDKARILFFLGDCSNRKAADLKGFAENMENSSEDRRTAVYVMGKCPDKLDFAEFFAKRMQGEDYWLAHAALQAMSRTPCAELTDTYEWMWKRYEGDRMMRSNLQIAFEANGIEKK
;
A
#
# COMPACT_ATOMS: atom_id res chain seq x y z
N MET A 1 34.67 32.70 20.33
CA MET A 1 33.54 32.64 19.37
C MET A 1 33.68 31.42 18.45
N PRO A 2 32.97 30.30 18.71
CA PRO A 2 33.08 29.07 17.92
C PRO A 2 31.98 28.87 16.86
N GLY A 3 31.08 29.84 16.65
CA GLY A 3 29.90 29.69 15.77
C GLY A 3 30.16 29.79 14.26
N LYS A 4 31.32 30.31 13.81
CA LYS A 4 31.61 30.51 12.36
C LYS A 4 32.26 29.31 11.65
N LYS A 5 32.82 28.34 12.38
CA LYS A 5 33.52 27.18 11.76
C LYS A 5 32.62 25.95 11.52
N ILE A 6 31.42 25.89 12.12
CA ILE A 6 30.50 24.75 11.97
C ILE A 6 29.64 24.89 10.71
N GLY A 7 29.16 26.11 10.39
CA GLY A 7 28.38 26.37 9.18
C GLY A 7 29.12 26.04 7.87
N GLY A 8 30.43 26.28 7.81
CA GLY A 8 31.26 25.97 6.62
C GLY A 8 31.60 24.48 6.44
N LYS A 9 31.55 23.67 7.51
CA LYS A 9 31.78 22.22 7.43
C LYS A 9 30.49 21.45 7.08
N LEU A 10 29.34 21.95 7.53
CA LEU A 10 28.03 21.39 7.21
C LEU A 10 27.66 21.63 5.73
N SER A 11 27.92 22.84 5.21
CA SER A 11 27.73 23.16 3.78
C SER A 11 28.62 22.31 2.87
N ALA A 12 29.87 22.05 3.27
CA ALA A 12 30.80 21.18 2.53
C ALA A 12 30.48 19.68 2.64
N TYR A 13 29.74 19.26 3.68
CA TYR A 13 29.26 17.88 3.83
C TYR A 13 28.00 17.63 2.99
N LEU A 14 27.05 18.58 3.02
CA LEU A 14 25.85 18.54 2.18
C LEU A 14 26.20 18.63 0.69
N ARG A 15 27.17 19.49 0.29
CA ARG A 15 27.71 19.53 -1.08
C ARG A 15 28.26 18.18 -1.54
N ARG A 16 29.12 17.54 -0.73
CA ARG A 16 29.77 16.27 -1.10
C ARG A 16 28.81 15.08 -1.21
N LYS A 17 27.70 15.11 -0.47
CA LYS A 17 26.66 14.06 -0.55
C LYS A 17 25.68 14.29 -1.70
N GLN A 18 25.54 15.54 -2.17
CA GLN A 18 24.81 15.89 -3.40
C GLN A 18 25.66 15.69 -4.66
N GLU A 19 26.97 15.91 -4.62
CA GLU A 19 27.90 15.71 -5.75
C GLU A 19 27.99 14.24 -6.21
N SER A 20 27.56 13.27 -5.40
CA SER A 20 27.51 11.84 -5.77
C SER A 20 26.21 11.41 -6.47
N ARG A 21 25.27 12.34 -6.70
CA ARG A 21 24.12 12.15 -7.59
C ARG A 21 24.13 13.25 -8.65
N PRO A 22 23.77 12.95 -9.91
CA PRO A 22 23.69 13.99 -10.92
C PRO A 22 22.69 15.06 -10.43
N PRO A 23 23.07 16.35 -10.40
CA PRO A 23 22.14 17.41 -10.08
C PRO A 23 20.95 17.32 -11.04
N ASN A 24 19.73 17.56 -10.55
CA ASN A 24 18.62 17.83 -11.45
C ASN A 24 19.02 19.08 -12.27
N PRO A 25 19.28 19.00 -13.58
CA PRO A 25 20.03 20.02 -14.32
C PRO A 25 19.33 21.39 -14.45
N SER A 26 18.15 21.57 -13.85
CA SER A 26 17.26 22.70 -14.12
C SER A 26 17.13 23.72 -12.98
N ASN A 27 17.59 23.42 -11.77
CA ASN A 27 17.35 24.30 -10.63
C ASN A 27 18.52 25.26 -10.40
N THR A 28 18.33 26.51 -10.83
CA THR A 28 19.33 27.60 -10.83
C THR A 28 19.54 28.29 -9.48
N TYR A 29 19.11 27.69 -8.36
CA TYR A 29 19.13 28.30 -7.03
C TYR A 29 20.08 27.58 -6.06
N GLU A 30 20.60 28.34 -5.09
CA GLU A 30 21.34 27.77 -3.96
C GLU A 30 20.38 27.00 -3.03
N PRO A 31 20.72 25.78 -2.56
CA PRO A 31 19.89 25.05 -1.60
C PRO A 31 19.62 25.84 -0.32
N LEU A 32 18.41 25.67 0.21
CA LEU A 32 17.91 26.36 1.43
C LEU A 32 17.95 27.91 1.37
N SER A 33 17.99 28.48 0.17
CA SER A 33 17.92 29.94 -0.05
C SER A 33 16.49 30.45 -0.21
N ASP A 34 16.29 31.77 -0.19
CA ASP A 34 14.99 32.38 -0.49
C ASP A 34 14.53 32.06 -1.93
N ALA A 35 15.46 31.91 -2.88
CA ALA A 35 15.15 31.49 -4.24
C ALA A 35 14.64 30.04 -4.28
N HIS A 36 15.24 29.14 -3.49
CA HIS A 36 14.73 27.77 -3.33
C HIS A 36 13.31 27.77 -2.75
N ALA A 37 13.05 28.61 -1.74
CA ALA A 37 11.73 28.69 -1.12
C ALA A 37 10.67 29.22 -2.08
N ALA A 38 11.03 30.23 -2.88
CA ALA A 38 10.16 30.75 -3.95
C ALA A 38 9.83 29.68 -4.99
N TYR A 39 10.82 28.87 -5.40
CA TYR A 39 10.61 27.74 -6.29
C TYR A 39 9.64 26.71 -5.72
N LEU A 40 9.81 26.29 -4.45
CA LEU A 40 8.91 25.31 -3.83
C LEU A 40 7.47 25.84 -3.73
N LYS A 41 7.28 27.12 -3.38
CA LYS A 41 5.96 27.76 -3.36
C LYS A 41 5.32 27.78 -4.75
N ASP A 42 6.07 28.12 -5.77
CA ASP A 42 5.60 28.09 -7.15
C ASP A 42 5.26 26.67 -7.61
N LEU A 43 6.08 25.68 -7.22
CA LEU A 43 5.86 24.27 -7.52
C LEU A 43 4.51 23.78 -6.95
N VAL A 44 4.20 24.07 -5.69
CA VAL A 44 2.89 23.76 -5.08
C VAL A 44 1.76 24.43 -5.85
N LYS A 45 1.92 25.70 -6.22
CA LYS A 45 0.91 26.45 -6.98
C LYS A 45 0.67 25.85 -8.37
N ARG A 46 1.72 25.45 -9.08
CA ARG A 46 1.61 24.81 -10.40
C ARG A 46 0.93 23.45 -10.29
N ALA A 47 1.31 22.64 -9.30
CA ALA A 47 0.67 21.35 -9.03
C ALA A 47 -0.82 21.52 -8.73
N GLY A 48 -1.21 22.49 -7.90
CA GLY A 48 -2.62 22.76 -7.62
C GLY A 48 -3.42 23.29 -8.80
N LYS A 49 -2.78 23.92 -9.80
CA LYS A 49 -3.44 24.25 -11.08
C LYS A 49 -3.63 23.02 -11.97
N LYS A 50 -2.66 22.10 -11.95
CA LYS A 50 -2.72 20.84 -12.71
C LYS A 50 -3.78 19.90 -12.16
N ASP A 51 -3.86 19.77 -10.83
CA ASP A 51 -4.90 19.02 -10.11
C ASP A 51 -6.07 19.93 -9.69
N GLY A 52 -6.67 20.62 -10.67
CA GLY A 52 -7.75 21.57 -10.40
C GLY A 52 -9.02 20.93 -9.81
N THR A 53 -9.26 19.65 -10.10
CA THR A 53 -10.38 18.85 -9.60
C THR A 53 -10.10 18.16 -8.26
N ARG A 54 -8.85 18.21 -7.77
CA ARG A 54 -8.41 17.61 -6.51
C ARG A 54 -8.60 16.09 -6.46
N GLU A 55 -8.18 15.42 -7.53
CA GLU A 55 -8.27 13.97 -7.70
C GLU A 55 -7.06 13.24 -7.11
N ILE A 56 -5.94 13.94 -6.90
CA ILE A 56 -4.80 13.35 -6.21
C ILE A 56 -5.21 13.00 -4.77
N PHE A 57 -4.90 11.78 -4.34
CA PHE A 57 -5.29 11.28 -3.03
C PHE A 57 -4.85 12.23 -1.91
N GLY A 58 -5.82 12.63 -1.07
CA GLY A 58 -5.66 13.57 0.04
C GLY A 58 -5.63 15.05 -0.34
N SER A 59 -5.51 15.41 -1.63
CA SER A 59 -5.36 16.81 -2.06
C SER A 59 -6.60 17.67 -1.81
N SER A 60 -7.79 17.05 -1.72
CA SER A 60 -9.04 17.71 -1.34
C SER A 60 -9.00 18.33 0.07
N LYS A 61 -8.15 17.82 0.98
CA LYS A 61 -8.06 18.26 2.37
C LYS A 61 -7.21 19.51 2.55
N HIS A 62 -6.03 19.55 1.93
CA HIS A 62 -5.14 20.72 2.02
C HIS A 62 -5.32 21.72 0.87
N GLY A 63 -5.93 21.31 -0.25
CA GLY A 63 -6.28 22.18 -1.38
C GLY A 63 -5.10 22.94 -1.99
N TYR A 64 -3.90 22.35 -1.95
CA TYR A 64 -2.63 22.97 -2.36
C TYR A 64 -2.31 24.31 -1.66
N LYS A 65 -2.81 24.52 -0.44
CA LYS A 65 -2.54 25.71 0.35
C LYS A 65 -1.44 25.46 1.37
N LEU A 66 -0.36 26.23 1.28
CA LEU A 66 0.64 26.29 2.33
C LEU A 66 0.16 27.24 3.44
N ASN A 67 0.43 26.87 4.68
CA ASN A 67 0.17 27.75 5.82
C ASN A 67 1.22 28.88 5.89
N PRO A 68 0.90 30.02 6.55
CA PRO A 68 1.88 31.07 6.81
C PRO A 68 3.14 30.54 7.51
N THR A 69 4.31 31.03 7.13
CA THR A 69 5.59 30.63 7.74
C THR A 69 5.69 31.10 9.19
N VAL A 70 6.43 30.35 9.99
CA VAL A 70 6.81 30.74 11.36
C VAL A 70 8.20 31.37 11.41
N THR A 71 8.49 32.10 12.47
CA THR A 71 9.81 32.69 12.71
C THR A 71 10.80 31.64 13.22
N ARG A 72 12.09 31.92 13.06
CA ARG A 72 13.15 31.08 13.64
C ARG A 72 13.16 31.09 15.18
N GLU A 73 12.52 32.08 15.81
CA GLU A 73 12.34 32.11 17.26
C GLU A 73 11.25 31.13 17.71
N GLU A 74 10.13 31.05 16.98
CA GLU A 74 9.10 30.03 17.21
C GLU A 74 9.64 28.61 17.10
N VAL A 75 10.44 28.33 16.07
CA VAL A 75 11.12 27.05 15.92
C VAL A 75 12.03 26.75 17.11
N ARG A 76 12.86 27.70 17.53
CA ARG A 76 13.75 27.51 18.69
C ARG A 76 12.99 27.29 19.99
N ARG A 77 11.85 27.95 20.18
CA ARG A 77 10.97 27.72 21.34
C ARG A 77 10.37 26.31 21.31
N PHE A 78 9.97 25.81 20.15
CA PHE A 78 9.50 24.44 19.99
C PHE A 78 10.60 23.42 20.31
N GLU A 79 11.79 23.58 19.73
CA GLU A 79 12.95 22.71 19.99
C GLU A 79 13.35 22.69 21.47
N ALA A 80 13.31 23.86 22.13
CA ALA A 80 13.61 23.98 23.55
C ALA A 80 12.55 23.32 24.43
N ARG A 81 11.26 23.49 24.10
CA ARG A 81 10.13 22.90 24.84
C ARG A 81 10.16 21.37 24.81
N TRP A 82 10.43 20.79 23.65
CA TRP A 82 10.37 19.35 23.43
C TRP A 82 11.74 18.67 23.38
N HIS A 83 12.79 19.37 23.82
CA HIS A 83 14.14 18.84 23.96
C HIS A 83 14.70 18.13 22.70
N LEU A 84 14.37 18.65 21.51
CA LEU A 84 14.78 18.06 20.24
C LEU A 84 15.54 19.05 19.35
N THR A 85 16.04 18.59 18.21
CA THR A 85 16.63 19.47 17.20
C THR A 85 16.16 19.08 15.81
N LEU A 86 15.35 19.95 15.22
CA LEU A 86 14.74 19.72 13.93
C LEU A 86 15.81 19.69 12.82
N PRO A 87 15.63 18.85 11.79
CA PRO A 87 16.48 18.87 10.60
C PRO A 87 16.46 20.22 9.88
N ASP A 88 17.61 20.67 9.37
CA ASP A 88 17.78 21.98 8.73
C ASP A 88 16.78 22.20 7.57
N GLU A 89 16.52 21.15 6.80
CA GLU A 89 15.53 21.14 5.72
C GLU A 89 14.11 21.45 6.19
N TYR A 90 13.72 20.90 7.34
CA TYR A 90 12.39 21.13 7.91
C TYR A 90 12.30 22.52 8.54
N VAL A 91 13.38 22.99 9.21
CA VAL A 91 13.45 24.38 9.71
C VAL A 91 13.36 25.38 8.56
N PHE A 92 14.05 25.12 7.44
CA PHE A 92 13.94 25.93 6.23
C PHE A 92 12.50 25.95 5.71
N PHE A 93 11.84 24.79 5.62
CA PHE A 93 10.45 24.70 5.19
C PHE A 93 9.53 25.56 6.07
N LEU A 94 9.56 25.34 7.39
CA LEU A 94 8.72 26.06 8.36
C LEU A 94 8.91 27.58 8.29
N THR A 95 10.14 28.03 8.07
CA THR A 95 10.49 29.46 8.15
C THR A 95 10.47 30.20 6.82
N LYS A 96 10.52 29.49 5.68
CA LYS A 96 10.62 30.09 4.35
C LYS A 96 9.54 29.62 3.37
N VAL A 97 9.03 28.40 3.51
CA VAL A 97 8.06 27.79 2.58
C VAL A 97 6.64 27.83 3.14
N GLY A 98 6.40 27.20 4.29
CA GLY A 98 5.11 27.21 4.98
C GLY A 98 5.13 26.43 6.29
N ASN A 99 4.20 26.72 7.20
CA ASN A 99 4.04 26.03 8.48
C ASN A 99 3.04 24.86 8.37
N GLY A 100 3.38 23.87 7.57
CA GLY A 100 2.47 22.79 7.18
C GLY A 100 1.48 23.22 6.08
N GLY A 101 0.35 22.52 6.00
CA GLY A 101 -0.64 22.67 4.93
C GLY A 101 -0.38 21.69 3.79
N ALA A 102 -0.22 22.17 2.57
CA ALA A 102 -0.01 21.34 1.39
C ALA A 102 1.20 20.42 1.54
N GLY A 103 1.04 19.15 1.15
CA GLY A 103 2.07 18.12 1.17
C GLY A 103 1.47 16.77 0.77
N PRO A 104 2.28 15.70 0.72
CA PRO A 104 1.79 14.36 0.42
C PRO A 104 0.62 13.92 1.28
N TYR A 105 -0.27 13.10 0.71
CA TYR A 105 -1.46 12.57 1.37
C TYR A 105 -2.36 13.68 1.93
N TYR A 106 -2.68 13.65 3.23
CA TYR A 106 -3.58 14.61 3.87
C TYR A 106 -2.91 15.96 4.17
N GLY A 107 -1.65 16.13 3.79
CA GLY A 107 -0.87 17.34 4.04
C GLY A 107 -0.03 17.26 5.32
N LEU A 108 0.54 18.40 5.68
CA LEU A 108 1.47 18.55 6.79
C LEU A 108 0.83 19.28 7.97
N TYR A 109 1.07 18.77 9.18
CA TYR A 109 0.70 19.45 10.41
C TYR A 109 1.55 20.70 10.62
N SER A 110 0.91 21.74 11.17
CA SER A 110 1.61 22.95 11.57
C SER A 110 2.36 22.74 12.88
N LEU A 111 3.41 23.53 13.10
CA LEU A 111 4.30 23.44 14.27
C LEU A 111 3.54 23.47 15.60
N GLU A 112 2.48 24.29 15.69
CA GLU A 112 1.61 24.42 16.86
C GLU A 112 0.63 23.27 17.07
N ASN A 113 0.46 22.38 16.08
CA ASN A 113 -0.39 21.20 16.18
C ASN A 113 0.42 19.90 16.29
N LEU A 114 1.75 19.94 16.17
CA LEU A 114 2.57 18.71 16.21
C LEU A 114 2.39 17.96 17.52
N ASP A 115 2.29 18.64 18.65
CA ASP A 115 2.10 18.02 19.97
C ASP A 115 0.80 17.20 20.06
N ARG A 116 -0.29 17.66 19.44
CA ARG A 116 -1.56 16.93 19.37
C ARG A 116 -1.43 15.54 18.71
N TYR A 117 -0.51 15.39 17.78
CA TYR A 117 -0.30 14.17 17.00
C TYR A 117 0.94 13.38 17.42
N ASN A 118 1.63 13.84 18.46
CA ASN A 118 2.82 13.20 19.00
C ASN A 118 2.63 13.01 20.50
N GLU A 119 1.76 12.07 20.86
CA GLU A 119 1.35 11.78 22.25
C GLU A 119 2.56 11.60 23.18
N TYR A 120 3.56 10.85 22.72
CA TYR A 120 4.75 10.56 23.51
C TYR A 120 5.79 11.70 23.56
N LEU A 121 5.57 12.83 22.86
CA LEU A 121 6.52 13.96 22.85
C LEU A 121 6.71 14.56 24.25
N GLY A 122 5.65 14.57 25.07
CA GLY A 122 5.69 15.05 26.46
C GLY A 122 6.38 14.13 27.45
N PHE A 123 6.71 12.90 27.04
CA PHE A 123 7.45 11.95 27.87
C PHE A 123 8.96 12.11 27.72
N TYR A 124 9.44 12.92 26.76
CA TYR A 124 10.87 13.21 26.58
C TYR A 124 11.34 14.37 27.45
N ASP A 125 12.50 14.20 28.07
CA ASP A 125 13.23 15.26 28.74
C ASP A 125 14.61 15.50 28.12
N ALA A 126 15.32 16.52 28.63
CA ALA A 126 16.65 16.91 28.12
C ALA A 126 17.70 15.78 28.16
N ARG A 127 17.56 14.79 29.05
CA ARG A 127 18.48 13.65 29.17
C ARG A 127 18.23 12.64 28.05
N ASP A 128 16.96 12.43 27.70
CA ASP A 128 16.57 11.48 26.64
C ASP A 128 17.13 11.87 25.27
N LYS A 129 17.31 13.18 25.04
CA LYS A 129 17.88 13.70 23.78
C LYS A 129 19.17 12.99 23.37
N GLU A 130 20.05 12.71 24.31
CA GLU A 130 21.31 11.98 24.07
C GLU A 130 21.23 10.52 24.53
N ALA A 131 20.60 10.25 25.68
CA ALA A 131 20.64 8.94 26.33
C ALA A 131 19.70 7.90 25.70
N LEU A 132 18.59 8.32 25.10
CA LEU A 132 17.61 7.41 24.49
C LEU A 132 17.90 7.29 23.00
N PRO A 133 18.45 6.17 22.50
CA PRO A 133 18.72 6.00 21.08
C PRO A 133 17.40 6.03 20.28
N PRO A 134 17.44 6.44 19.00
CA PRO A 134 16.29 6.30 18.14
C PRO A 134 15.99 4.81 17.94
N PHE A 135 14.72 4.45 18.03
CA PHE A 135 14.33 3.05 17.84
C PHE A 135 14.39 2.66 16.38
N ILE A 136 13.79 3.46 15.49
CA ILE A 136 13.87 3.28 14.04
C ILE A 136 15.30 3.58 13.58
N ASP A 137 15.98 2.56 13.07
CA ASP A 137 17.33 2.63 12.54
C ASP A 137 17.42 1.96 11.17
N ARG A 138 18.31 2.47 10.30
CA ARG A 138 18.52 1.91 8.95
C ARG A 138 18.95 0.43 8.93
N ASN A 139 19.51 -0.07 10.03
CA ASN A 139 19.96 -1.46 10.15
C ASN A 139 18.96 -2.33 10.93
N MET A 140 17.77 -1.79 11.25
CA MET A 140 16.70 -2.59 11.85
C MET A 140 16.26 -3.67 10.85
N SER A 141 16.36 -4.94 11.27
CA SER A 141 15.79 -6.05 10.50
C SER A 141 14.29 -6.20 10.82
N PRO A 142 13.51 -6.81 9.91
CA PRO A 142 12.11 -7.17 10.21
C PRO A 142 11.97 -8.01 11.49
N VAL A 143 12.93 -8.89 11.78
CA VAL A 143 12.95 -9.70 13.00
C VAL A 143 13.12 -8.85 14.26
N ASN A 144 13.93 -7.79 14.21
CA ASN A 144 14.09 -6.89 15.35
C ASN A 144 12.80 -6.12 15.65
N TRP A 145 12.07 -5.72 14.61
CA TRP A 145 10.76 -5.09 14.74
C TRP A 145 9.74 -6.07 15.31
N ALA A 146 9.59 -7.25 14.68
CA ALA A 146 8.63 -8.27 15.09
C ALA A 146 8.77 -8.60 16.58
N ARG A 147 9.99 -8.95 17.01
CA ARG A 147 10.27 -9.23 18.43
C ARG A 147 9.87 -8.06 19.34
N ALA A 148 10.15 -6.83 18.92
CA ALA A 148 9.87 -5.66 19.75
C ALA A 148 8.37 -5.38 19.92
N MET A 149 7.55 -5.75 18.92
CA MET A 149 6.08 -5.63 18.96
C MET A 149 5.45 -6.81 19.70
N GLU A 150 5.93 -8.04 19.50
CA GLU A 150 5.53 -9.22 20.29
C GLU A 150 5.79 -9.00 21.78
N GLU A 151 6.98 -8.50 22.15
CA GLU A 151 7.31 -8.13 23.53
C GLU A 151 6.35 -7.05 24.09
N MET A 152 5.81 -6.19 23.23
CA MET A 152 4.90 -5.12 23.64
C MET A 152 3.46 -5.64 23.85
N GLU A 153 3.03 -6.62 23.06
CA GLU A 153 1.72 -7.27 23.20
C GLU A 153 1.58 -8.00 24.54
N ASP A 154 2.68 -8.51 25.08
CA ASP A 154 2.72 -9.18 26.39
C ASP A 154 2.68 -8.21 27.60
N ILE A 155 2.80 -6.89 27.38
CA ILE A 155 2.80 -5.89 28.45
C ILE A 155 1.38 -5.64 28.94
N ASN A 156 1.11 -5.97 30.20
CA ASN A 156 -0.19 -5.79 30.85
C ASN A 156 -0.25 -4.59 31.82
N ASP A 157 0.87 -3.89 32.03
CA ASP A 157 0.96 -2.70 32.88
C ASP A 157 1.08 -1.43 32.03
N ASP A 158 0.19 -0.46 32.27
CA ASP A 158 0.13 0.78 31.50
C ASP A 158 1.44 1.60 31.56
N ASN A 159 2.13 1.61 32.71
CA ASN A 159 3.38 2.37 32.82
C ASN A 159 4.52 1.69 32.06
N GLU A 160 4.60 0.36 32.12
CA GLU A 160 5.56 -0.41 31.32
C GLU A 160 5.30 -0.22 29.82
N TYR A 161 4.02 -0.19 29.42
CA TYR A 161 3.62 0.08 28.04
C TYR A 161 4.06 1.48 27.60
N ASP A 162 3.79 2.50 28.41
CA ASP A 162 4.22 3.88 28.12
C ASP A 162 5.73 4.04 28.05
N VAL A 163 6.49 3.33 28.90
CA VAL A 163 7.95 3.29 28.83
C VAL A 163 8.40 2.68 27.51
N ARG A 164 7.75 1.61 27.05
CA ARG A 164 8.05 0.95 25.79
C ARG A 164 7.68 1.81 24.58
N MET A 165 6.52 2.46 24.59
CA MET A 165 6.10 3.37 23.54
C MET A 165 6.97 4.62 23.45
N LYS A 166 7.44 5.15 24.60
CA LYS A 166 8.48 6.18 24.61
C LYS A 166 9.77 5.72 23.93
N GLN A 167 10.14 4.45 24.02
CA GLN A 167 11.29 3.92 23.27
C GLN A 167 10.99 3.88 21.77
N VAL A 168 9.84 3.31 21.36
CA VAL A 168 9.45 3.19 19.95
C VAL A 168 9.34 4.55 19.26
N CYS A 169 8.76 5.54 19.94
CA CYS A 169 8.64 6.91 19.47
C CYS A 169 9.96 7.72 19.49
N SER A 170 11.08 7.10 19.90
CA SER A 170 12.33 7.82 20.07
C SER A 170 12.91 8.29 18.75
N GLY A 171 13.11 9.60 18.64
CA GLY A 171 13.81 10.22 17.53
C GLY A 171 12.97 10.52 16.30
N LEU A 172 11.65 10.35 16.37
CA LEU A 172 10.69 10.68 15.33
C LEU A 172 9.78 11.87 15.70
N LEU A 173 9.12 12.42 14.69
CA LEU A 173 8.00 13.34 14.80
C LEU A 173 6.97 12.97 13.72
N VAL A 174 5.73 12.72 14.12
CA VAL A 174 4.60 12.63 13.20
C VAL A 174 4.33 14.02 12.63
N ILE A 175 4.50 14.19 11.32
CA ILE A 175 4.35 15.48 10.63
C ILE A 175 3.15 15.52 9.67
N GLY A 176 2.43 14.40 9.50
CA GLY A 176 1.23 14.30 8.67
C GLY A 176 0.73 12.86 8.63
N THR A 177 -0.47 12.65 8.09
CA THR A 177 -1.12 11.32 8.02
C THR A 177 -1.41 10.88 6.59
N GLN A 178 -1.39 9.56 6.36
CA GLN A 178 -1.90 8.92 5.15
C GLN A 178 -3.35 8.44 5.30
N GLY A 179 -3.94 8.60 6.49
CA GLY A 179 -5.26 8.10 6.87
C GLY A 179 -5.20 6.75 7.59
N CYS A 180 -6.33 6.34 8.15
CA CYS A 180 -6.43 5.15 9.01
C CYS A 180 -5.39 5.19 10.14
N THR A 181 -4.46 4.25 10.15
CA THR A 181 -3.38 4.10 11.13
C THR A 181 -2.01 4.50 10.58
N TYR A 182 -1.95 5.04 9.35
CA TYR A 182 -0.70 5.33 8.67
C TYR A 182 -0.26 6.78 8.82
N ASP A 183 0.98 6.99 9.25
CA ASP A 183 1.55 8.32 9.46
C ASP A 183 2.91 8.52 8.79
N ASN A 184 3.21 9.79 8.52
CA ASN A 184 4.46 10.27 7.95
C ASN A 184 5.34 10.80 9.09
N LEU A 185 6.46 10.11 9.33
CA LEU A 185 7.42 10.44 10.37
C LEU A 185 8.59 11.23 9.78
N LEU A 186 8.97 12.32 10.43
CA LEU A 186 10.25 12.99 10.25
C LEU A 186 11.22 12.54 11.33
N MET A 187 12.31 11.88 10.93
CA MET A 187 13.36 11.49 11.87
C MET A 187 14.20 12.72 12.23
N TRP A 188 14.21 13.13 13.50
CA TRP A 188 14.98 14.30 13.95
C TRP A 188 16.36 13.94 14.54
N LYS A 189 16.60 12.66 14.84
CA LYS A 189 17.92 12.10 15.20
C LYS A 189 18.12 10.70 14.61
N GLY A 190 19.30 10.14 14.86
CA GLY A 190 19.65 8.79 14.43
C GLY A 190 20.20 8.70 13.02
N SER A 191 20.33 7.46 12.55
CA SER A 191 20.89 7.16 11.24
C SER A 191 20.02 7.71 10.09
N GLU A 192 18.72 7.85 10.31
CA GLU A 192 17.78 8.37 9.32
C GLU A 192 17.42 9.86 9.52
N ARG A 193 18.19 10.60 10.34
CA ARG A 193 17.96 12.03 10.59
C ARG A 193 17.74 12.84 9.30
N GLY A 194 16.65 13.60 9.27
CA GLY A 194 16.24 14.47 8.16
C GLY A 194 15.41 13.76 7.09
N LYS A 195 15.15 12.46 7.23
CA LYS A 195 14.40 11.67 6.26
C LYS A 195 13.00 11.31 6.73
N ILE A 196 12.19 10.91 5.76
CA ILE A 196 10.81 10.46 5.96
C ILE A 196 10.73 8.95 6.13
N VAL A 197 9.97 8.53 7.12
CA VAL A 197 9.62 7.13 7.39
C VAL A 197 8.10 7.03 7.43
N TYR A 198 7.55 5.95 6.90
CA TYR A 198 6.12 5.65 7.06
C TYR A 198 5.94 4.57 8.10
N ILE A 199 4.92 4.71 8.94
CA ILE A 199 4.57 3.74 9.97
C ILE A 199 3.08 3.43 9.91
N ASP A 200 2.75 2.16 10.16
CA ASP A 200 1.38 1.74 10.51
C ASP A 200 1.32 1.55 12.03
N TRP A 201 0.50 2.35 12.71
CA TRP A 201 0.31 2.29 14.16
C TRP A 201 -0.49 1.07 14.63
N ASN A 202 -0.96 0.20 13.74
CA ASN A 202 -1.38 -1.15 14.13
C ASN A 202 -0.21 -1.96 14.72
N MET A 203 1.03 -1.60 14.37
CA MET A 203 2.25 -2.18 14.96
C MET A 203 2.35 -3.71 14.83
N GLU A 204 1.74 -4.26 13.80
CA GLU A 204 1.79 -5.69 13.49
C GLU A 204 3.25 -6.17 13.34
N PRO A 205 3.63 -7.33 13.92
CA PRO A 205 5.00 -7.84 13.87
C PRO A 205 5.56 -8.02 12.46
N GLU A 206 4.71 -8.32 11.48
CA GLU A 206 5.10 -8.55 10.09
C GLU A 206 5.35 -7.25 9.31
N TYR A 207 4.87 -6.10 9.80
CA TYR A 207 4.85 -4.83 9.07
C TYR A 207 5.63 -3.74 9.81
N GLY A 208 6.95 -3.77 9.63
CA GLY A 208 7.85 -2.75 10.15
C GLY A 208 7.76 -1.38 9.45
N PRO A 209 8.40 -0.34 10.04
CA PRO A 209 8.43 0.99 9.47
C PRO A 209 9.09 0.99 8.09
N PHE A 210 8.47 1.69 7.14
CA PHE A 210 8.97 1.79 5.77
C PHE A 210 9.90 3.00 5.62
N LEU A 211 11.19 2.74 5.45
CA LEU A 211 12.20 3.77 5.22
C LEU A 211 12.17 4.25 3.75
N THR A 212 11.63 5.45 3.50
CA THR A 212 11.56 6.00 2.12
C THR A 212 12.94 6.28 1.52
N GLY A 213 13.93 6.53 2.38
CA GLY A 213 15.27 6.96 2.00
C GLY A 213 15.39 8.40 1.51
N LEU A 214 14.27 9.14 1.45
CA LEU A 214 14.20 10.53 0.98
C LEU A 214 14.37 11.50 2.15
N THR A 215 15.14 12.57 1.94
CA THR A 215 15.12 13.70 2.88
C THR A 215 13.74 14.39 2.86
N PHE A 216 13.44 15.20 3.87
CA PHE A 216 12.17 15.94 3.93
C PHE A 216 11.91 16.75 2.64
N LEU A 217 12.90 17.50 2.15
CA LEU A 217 12.70 18.31 0.94
C LEU A 217 12.66 17.48 -0.34
N GLU A 218 13.43 16.40 -0.45
CA GLU A 218 13.31 15.47 -1.58
C GLU A 218 11.89 14.90 -1.64
N TRP A 219 11.38 14.42 -0.50
CA TRP A 219 10.03 13.88 -0.39
C TRP A 219 8.93 14.93 -0.60
N PHE A 220 9.14 16.16 -0.18
CA PHE A 220 8.17 17.23 -0.39
C PHE A 220 8.16 17.69 -1.86
N GLU A 221 9.33 17.96 -2.43
CA GLU A 221 9.48 18.47 -3.80
C GLU A 221 9.00 17.45 -4.84
N GLN A 222 9.44 16.19 -4.71
CA GLN A 222 9.11 15.16 -5.68
C GLN A 222 7.61 14.90 -5.78
N TYR A 223 6.86 15.01 -4.68
CA TYR A 223 5.41 14.85 -4.69
C TYR A 223 4.74 15.79 -5.70
N PHE A 224 5.11 17.07 -5.69
CA PHE A 224 4.54 18.05 -6.62
C PHE A 224 5.10 17.90 -8.04
N LEU A 225 6.35 17.47 -8.21
CA LEU A 225 6.91 17.16 -9.52
C LEU A 225 6.18 15.97 -10.18
N GLU A 226 5.86 14.92 -9.42
CA GLU A 226 5.12 13.75 -9.89
C GLU A 226 3.68 14.12 -10.29
N ILE A 227 3.03 15.04 -9.56
CA ILE A 227 1.72 15.60 -9.95
C ILE A 227 1.83 16.35 -11.29
N LEU A 228 2.86 17.18 -11.45
CA LEU A 228 3.07 17.92 -12.69
C LEU A 228 3.36 16.99 -13.89
N ALA A 229 4.06 15.88 -13.64
CA ALA A 229 4.31 14.83 -14.62
C ALA A 229 3.06 14.00 -14.96
N GLY A 230 1.95 14.17 -14.23
CA GLY A 230 0.72 13.40 -14.44
C GLY A 230 0.89 11.92 -14.07
N HIS A 231 1.78 11.63 -13.12
CA HIS A 231 1.99 10.28 -12.62
C HIS A 231 0.93 9.90 -11.57
N ASN A 232 0.79 8.60 -11.33
CA ASN A 232 -0.03 8.05 -10.26
C ASN A 232 0.75 8.10 -8.93
N LEU A 233 0.16 8.71 -7.90
CA LEU A 233 0.75 8.89 -6.57
C LEU A 233 0.14 7.99 -5.48
N THR A 234 -0.66 6.98 -5.83
CA THR A 234 -1.32 6.10 -4.84
C THR A 234 -0.31 5.43 -3.89
N SER A 235 0.90 5.13 -4.37
CA SER A 235 1.98 4.50 -3.59
C SER A 235 3.16 5.45 -3.38
N TYR A 236 2.91 6.75 -3.24
CA TYR A 236 3.96 7.76 -3.16
C TYR A 236 4.95 7.51 -2.00
N GLY A 237 6.23 7.39 -2.33
CA GLY A 237 7.29 7.08 -1.38
C GLY A 237 7.48 5.59 -1.10
N TYR A 238 6.50 4.72 -1.37
CA TYR A 238 6.65 3.26 -1.29
C TYR A 238 7.35 2.66 -2.52
N ILE A 239 7.22 3.32 -3.67
CA ILE A 239 7.86 2.91 -4.93
C ILE A 239 8.93 3.90 -5.36
N SER A 240 9.85 3.44 -6.21
CA SER A 240 10.97 4.26 -6.68
C SER A 240 10.49 5.47 -7.49
N LEU A 241 11.04 6.65 -7.19
CA LEU A 241 10.78 7.89 -7.92
C LEU A 241 11.68 8.09 -9.15
N LYS A 242 12.49 7.10 -9.52
CA LYS A 242 13.39 7.17 -10.68
C LYS A 242 12.63 7.30 -11.99
N SER A 243 13.31 7.85 -13.01
CA SER A 243 12.81 7.90 -14.39
C SER A 243 12.69 6.49 -15.00
N GLN A 244 11.95 6.37 -16.10
CA GLN A 244 11.85 5.10 -16.83
C GLN A 244 13.24 4.62 -17.26
N GLN A 245 14.10 5.50 -17.77
CA GLN A 245 15.46 5.17 -18.20
C GLN A 245 16.32 4.62 -17.05
N GLU A 246 16.29 5.26 -15.88
CA GLU A 246 17.02 4.80 -14.70
C GLU A 246 16.53 3.43 -14.22
N LEU A 247 15.20 3.22 -14.18
CA LEU A 247 14.62 1.94 -13.81
C LEU A 247 14.99 0.83 -14.80
N ARG A 248 14.98 1.11 -16.11
CA ARG A 248 15.45 0.15 -17.13
C ARG A 248 16.92 -0.21 -16.92
N LYS A 249 17.77 0.79 -16.66
CA LYS A 249 19.20 0.57 -16.38
C LYS A 249 19.41 -0.30 -15.15
N GLU A 250 18.68 -0.04 -14.07
CA GLU A 250 18.75 -0.85 -12.85
C GLU A 250 18.24 -2.27 -13.06
N TYR A 251 17.15 -2.43 -13.82
CA TYR A 251 16.61 -3.75 -14.15
C TYR A 251 17.62 -4.60 -14.93
N GLY A 252 18.36 -3.98 -15.85
CA GLY A 252 19.41 -4.65 -16.63
C GLY A 252 20.62 -5.07 -15.78
N GLY A 253 20.91 -4.36 -14.69
CA GLY A 253 21.99 -4.69 -13.75
C GLY A 253 21.58 -5.60 -12.59
N ALA A 254 20.28 -5.79 -12.35
CA ALA A 254 19.77 -6.59 -11.24
C ALA A 254 19.92 -8.10 -11.49
N VAL A 255 20.44 -8.80 -10.49
CA VAL A 255 20.64 -10.27 -10.53
C VAL A 255 19.51 -11.00 -9.79
N LEU A 256 19.10 -10.48 -8.63
CA LEU A 256 18.09 -11.09 -7.78
C LEU A 256 16.67 -10.84 -8.31
N THR A 257 15.77 -11.83 -8.16
CA THR A 257 14.36 -11.70 -8.57
C THR A 257 13.69 -10.56 -7.83
N GLU A 258 13.93 -10.48 -6.52
CA GLU A 258 13.32 -9.51 -5.62
C GLU A 258 13.67 -8.09 -6.03
N ASP A 259 14.93 -7.84 -6.43
CA ASP A 259 15.34 -6.56 -6.99
C ASP A 259 14.63 -6.24 -8.29
N LYS A 260 14.55 -7.20 -9.22
CA LYS A 260 13.83 -7.01 -10.49
C LYS A 260 12.36 -6.69 -10.25
N LEU A 261 11.68 -7.39 -9.34
CA LEU A 261 10.28 -7.12 -8.98
C LEU A 261 10.12 -5.76 -8.32
N ARG A 262 11.01 -5.39 -7.38
CA ARG A 262 11.03 -4.05 -6.74
C ARG A 262 11.25 -2.93 -7.77
N ILE A 263 12.11 -3.15 -8.77
CA ILE A 263 12.34 -2.19 -9.85
C ILE A 263 11.12 -2.08 -10.76
N LEU A 264 10.51 -3.22 -11.13
CA LEU A 264 9.27 -3.24 -11.91
C LEU A 264 8.15 -2.49 -11.20
N ALA A 265 8.05 -2.59 -9.87
CA ALA A 265 7.07 -1.86 -9.09
C ALA A 265 7.16 -0.32 -9.28
N GLY A 266 8.38 0.21 -9.49
CA GLY A 266 8.62 1.62 -9.80
C GLY A 266 7.92 2.11 -11.07
N PHE A 267 7.65 1.23 -12.03
CA PHE A 267 6.97 1.62 -13.27
C PHE A 267 5.45 1.87 -13.07
N HIS A 268 4.85 1.43 -11.96
CA HIS A 268 3.42 1.64 -11.72
C HIS A 268 3.03 3.10 -11.54
N LYS A 269 3.97 4.01 -11.27
CA LYS A 269 3.67 5.45 -11.21
C LYS A 269 3.35 6.03 -12.59
N PHE A 270 3.92 5.49 -13.66
CA PHE A 270 3.75 6.09 -14.99
C PHE A 270 2.36 5.82 -15.56
N THR A 271 1.85 6.79 -16.30
CA THR A 271 0.60 6.72 -17.07
C THR A 271 0.86 6.41 -18.55
N GLU A 272 2.07 6.68 -19.02
CA GLU A 272 2.56 6.37 -20.37
C GLU A 272 3.93 5.70 -20.30
N ALA A 273 4.27 4.89 -21.29
CA ALA A 273 5.55 4.19 -21.36
C ALA A 273 6.35 4.60 -22.59
N GLU A 274 7.65 4.83 -22.38
CA GLU A 274 8.63 4.97 -23.46
C GLU A 274 8.69 3.67 -24.28
N PRO A 275 8.97 3.74 -25.59
CA PRO A 275 9.10 2.54 -26.44
C PRO A 275 10.04 1.48 -25.86
N GLU A 276 11.19 1.89 -25.32
CA GLU A 276 12.20 1.04 -24.71
C GLU A 276 11.71 0.41 -23.40
N THR A 277 10.79 1.06 -22.68
CA THR A 277 10.11 0.47 -21.52
C THR A 277 9.20 -0.66 -21.97
N ILE A 278 8.43 -0.43 -23.03
CA ILE A 278 7.57 -1.48 -23.59
C ILE A 278 8.39 -2.66 -24.10
N GLU A 279 9.55 -2.42 -24.73
CA GLU A 279 10.46 -3.48 -25.15
C GLU A 279 10.96 -4.30 -23.96
N LEU A 280 11.39 -3.66 -22.87
CA LEU A 280 11.80 -4.35 -21.64
C LEU A 280 10.66 -5.20 -21.04
N LEU A 281 9.44 -4.67 -21.03
CA LEU A 281 8.28 -5.37 -20.49
C LEU A 281 7.85 -6.56 -21.37
N LEU A 282 8.17 -6.56 -22.66
CA LEU A 282 7.92 -7.68 -23.57
C LEU A 282 8.97 -8.79 -23.47
N GLN A 283 10.14 -8.52 -22.88
CA GLN A 283 11.18 -9.53 -22.71
C GLN A 283 10.76 -10.61 -21.71
N ARG A 284 11.13 -11.86 -22.00
CA ARG A 284 10.92 -13.04 -21.16
C ARG A 284 12.23 -13.52 -20.53
N ASP A 285 12.94 -12.60 -19.88
CA ASP A 285 14.23 -12.90 -19.25
C ASP A 285 14.08 -13.77 -18.00
N ARG A 286 12.91 -13.72 -17.33
CA ARG A 286 12.68 -14.47 -16.09
C ARG A 286 11.20 -14.79 -15.84
N PRO A 287 10.82 -16.08 -15.73
CA PRO A 287 9.42 -16.49 -15.50
C PRO A 287 8.75 -15.81 -14.30
N GLU A 288 9.50 -15.62 -13.21
CA GLU A 288 9.01 -15.02 -11.96
C GLU A 288 8.62 -13.54 -12.12
N THR A 289 9.07 -12.88 -13.20
CA THR A 289 8.74 -11.47 -13.50
C THR A 289 7.60 -11.31 -14.49
N ASP A 290 7.20 -12.38 -15.18
CA ASP A 290 6.19 -12.34 -16.25
C ASP A 290 4.86 -11.75 -15.77
N GLY A 291 4.47 -12.05 -14.52
CA GLY A 291 3.27 -11.47 -13.91
C GLY A 291 3.36 -9.94 -13.75
N ALA A 292 4.44 -9.44 -13.14
CA ALA A 292 4.62 -8.01 -12.93
C ALA A 292 4.70 -7.25 -14.26
N LYS A 293 5.39 -7.82 -15.25
CA LYS A 293 5.46 -7.24 -16.60
C LYS A 293 4.11 -7.25 -17.31
N GLY A 294 3.36 -8.35 -17.22
CA GLY A 294 2.02 -8.46 -17.79
C GLY A 294 1.06 -7.42 -17.22
N GLU A 295 1.11 -7.21 -15.90
CA GLU A 295 0.33 -6.15 -15.24
C GLU A 295 0.68 -4.75 -15.77
N LEU A 296 1.97 -4.43 -15.85
CA LEU A 296 2.42 -3.14 -16.39
C LEU A 296 2.02 -2.96 -17.86
N LEU A 297 2.09 -4.03 -18.68
CA LEU A 297 1.64 -3.98 -20.07
C LEU A 297 0.13 -3.79 -20.19
N PHE A 298 -0.69 -4.39 -19.32
CA PHE A 298 -2.13 -4.12 -19.32
C PHE A 298 -2.44 -2.65 -19.06
N LYS A 299 -1.64 -1.99 -18.22
CA LYS A 299 -1.78 -0.57 -17.93
C LYS A 299 -1.24 0.32 -19.05
N LEU A 300 -0.02 0.05 -19.54
CA LEU A 300 0.76 0.97 -20.35
C LEU A 300 0.69 0.69 -21.87
N ALA A 301 0.38 -0.55 -22.25
CA ALA A 301 0.24 -0.95 -23.65
C ALA A 301 -0.75 -2.14 -23.78
N PRO A 302 -2.06 -1.92 -23.54
CA PRO A 302 -3.03 -2.99 -23.32
C PRO A 302 -3.03 -4.07 -24.40
N MET A 303 -2.99 -3.69 -25.69
CA MET A 303 -2.99 -4.65 -26.80
C MET A 303 -1.73 -5.52 -26.86
N LYS A 304 -0.57 -4.97 -26.50
CA LYS A 304 0.67 -5.72 -26.38
C LYS A 304 0.63 -6.64 -25.15
N GLY A 305 0.07 -6.17 -24.04
CA GLY A 305 -0.17 -6.98 -22.84
C GLY A 305 -1.09 -8.17 -23.11
N LEU A 306 -2.17 -7.98 -23.85
CA LEU A 306 -3.10 -9.06 -24.23
C LEU A 306 -2.43 -10.11 -25.11
N LYS A 307 -1.60 -9.69 -26.07
CA LYS A 307 -0.83 -10.61 -26.92
C LYS A 307 0.18 -11.40 -26.08
N MET A 308 0.94 -10.73 -25.23
CA MET A 308 1.89 -11.37 -24.33
C MET A 308 1.20 -12.36 -23.39
N PHE A 309 0.04 -11.97 -22.83
CA PHE A 309 -0.77 -12.84 -21.97
C PHE A 309 -1.24 -14.08 -22.71
N GLU A 310 -1.73 -13.94 -23.95
CA GLU A 310 -2.19 -15.06 -24.79
C GLU A 310 -1.07 -16.06 -25.09
N GLU A 311 0.13 -15.58 -25.36
CA GLU A 311 1.30 -16.43 -25.55
C GLU A 311 1.79 -17.07 -24.23
N THR A 312 1.61 -16.38 -23.10
CA THR A 312 2.07 -16.86 -21.78
C THR A 312 1.14 -17.92 -21.20
N ILE A 313 -0.17 -17.75 -21.35
CA ILE A 313 -1.18 -18.69 -20.86
C ILE A 313 -1.16 -20.03 -21.61
N VAL A 314 -0.77 -20.03 -22.89
CA VAL A 314 -0.65 -21.24 -23.74
C VAL A 314 0.76 -21.83 -23.71
N GLY A 315 1.78 -21.00 -23.46
CA GLY A 315 3.19 -21.40 -23.47
C GLY A 315 3.65 -22.10 -22.19
N ASN A 316 4.96 -22.12 -21.99
CA ASN A 316 5.59 -22.84 -20.89
C ASN A 316 5.52 -22.12 -19.53
N HIS A 317 5.01 -20.88 -19.47
CA HIS A 317 4.97 -20.06 -18.24
C HIS A 317 3.54 -19.68 -17.81
N PRO A 318 2.56 -20.61 -17.75
CA PRO A 318 1.17 -20.28 -17.43
C PRO A 318 1.01 -19.64 -16.03
N GLN A 319 1.94 -19.89 -15.10
CA GLN A 319 1.95 -19.26 -13.79
C GLN A 319 2.10 -17.73 -13.87
N GLY A 320 2.86 -17.21 -14.85
CA GLY A 320 2.99 -15.78 -15.09
C GLY A 320 1.68 -15.14 -15.56
N ALA A 321 0.91 -15.86 -16.38
CA ALA A 321 -0.42 -15.42 -16.79
C ALA A 321 -1.38 -15.39 -15.59
N VAL A 322 -1.39 -16.44 -14.75
CA VAL A 322 -2.19 -16.44 -13.51
C VAL A 322 -1.84 -15.23 -12.65
N ALA A 323 -0.54 -14.94 -12.47
CA ALA A 323 -0.05 -13.85 -11.64
C ALA A 323 -0.59 -12.46 -12.04
N CYS A 324 -0.82 -12.19 -13.32
CA CYS A 324 -1.34 -10.89 -13.77
C CYS A 324 -2.82 -10.89 -14.17
N ALA A 325 -3.49 -12.04 -14.23
CA ALA A 325 -4.82 -12.19 -14.80
C ALA A 325 -5.87 -11.23 -14.21
N ARG A 326 -5.87 -11.03 -12.89
CA ARG A 326 -6.82 -10.13 -12.21
C ARG A 326 -6.66 -8.65 -12.58
N ARG A 327 -5.50 -8.25 -13.09
CA ARG A 327 -5.18 -6.88 -13.51
C ARG A 327 -5.52 -6.62 -14.98
N MET A 328 -5.93 -7.65 -15.72
CA MET A 328 -6.44 -7.50 -17.08
C MET A 328 -7.70 -6.60 -17.07
N PRO A 329 -7.87 -5.68 -18.04
CA PRO A 329 -9.10 -4.91 -18.15
C PRO A 329 -10.31 -5.82 -18.38
N ASP A 330 -11.40 -5.56 -17.66
CA ASP A 330 -12.56 -6.47 -17.58
C ASP A 330 -13.15 -6.84 -18.94
N GLN A 331 -13.18 -5.89 -19.88
CA GLN A 331 -13.69 -6.09 -21.25
C GLN A 331 -12.96 -7.18 -22.06
N TYR A 332 -11.79 -7.64 -21.61
CA TYR A 332 -11.03 -8.70 -22.27
C TYR A 332 -11.07 -10.04 -21.54
N LYS A 333 -11.57 -10.10 -20.31
CA LYS A 333 -11.49 -11.31 -19.46
C LYS A 333 -12.24 -12.49 -20.07
N ASP A 334 -13.44 -12.25 -20.62
CA ASP A 334 -14.28 -13.28 -21.24
C ASP A 334 -13.57 -14.07 -22.35
N ARG A 335 -12.67 -13.41 -23.10
CA ARG A 335 -11.86 -14.04 -24.16
C ARG A 335 -10.98 -15.17 -23.63
N PHE A 336 -10.57 -15.09 -22.37
CA PHE A 336 -9.64 -16.04 -21.75
C PHE A 336 -10.30 -16.99 -20.76
N TYR A 337 -11.62 -16.92 -20.57
CA TYR A 337 -12.38 -17.74 -19.62
C TYR A 337 -12.03 -19.24 -19.73
N GLY A 338 -12.16 -19.83 -20.93
CA GLY A 338 -11.91 -21.27 -21.12
C GLY A 338 -10.46 -21.67 -20.86
N LYS A 339 -9.48 -20.83 -21.22
CA LYS A 339 -8.06 -21.10 -20.97
C LYS A 339 -7.75 -21.03 -19.47
N MET A 340 -8.28 -20.02 -18.77
CA MET A 340 -8.12 -19.87 -17.33
C MET A 340 -8.82 -20.99 -16.55
N LEU A 341 -10.00 -21.41 -17.01
CA LEU A 341 -10.69 -22.58 -16.47
C LEU A 341 -9.85 -23.85 -16.61
N GLY A 342 -9.20 -24.06 -17.76
CA GLY A 342 -8.25 -25.15 -17.94
C GLY A 342 -7.09 -25.13 -16.94
N LEU A 343 -6.55 -23.94 -16.63
CA LEU A 343 -5.49 -23.78 -15.62
C LEU A 343 -5.97 -24.03 -14.18
N LEU A 344 -7.24 -23.76 -13.87
CA LEU A 344 -7.82 -24.03 -12.56
C LEU A 344 -7.63 -25.51 -12.16
N TYR A 345 -7.83 -26.44 -13.10
CA TYR A 345 -7.77 -27.88 -12.86
C TYR A 345 -6.37 -28.50 -12.98
N ARG A 346 -5.34 -27.71 -13.31
CA ARG A 346 -3.96 -28.21 -13.42
C ARG A 346 -3.25 -28.27 -12.06
N PRO A 347 -2.72 -29.40 -11.60
CA PRO A 347 -2.11 -29.51 -10.26
C PRO A 347 -0.82 -28.69 -10.11
N ASP A 348 -0.10 -28.42 -11.19
CA ASP A 348 1.15 -27.65 -11.18
C ASP A 348 0.95 -26.13 -11.02
N ILE A 349 -0.26 -25.63 -11.25
CA ILE A 349 -0.60 -24.21 -11.16
C ILE A 349 -0.94 -23.83 -9.73
N LYS A 350 -0.24 -22.82 -9.20
CA LYS A 350 -0.45 -22.23 -7.88
C LYS A 350 -1.42 -21.04 -7.94
N ASP A 351 -1.89 -20.60 -6.77
CA ASP A 351 -2.81 -19.46 -6.61
C ASP A 351 -4.15 -19.67 -7.32
N LYS A 352 -4.87 -20.72 -6.92
CA LYS A 352 -6.18 -21.08 -7.48
C LYS A 352 -7.23 -20.02 -7.19
N ALA A 353 -7.18 -19.41 -6.00
CA ALA A 353 -8.03 -18.27 -5.64
C ALA A 353 -8.00 -17.16 -6.70
N ARG A 354 -6.83 -16.76 -7.21
CA ARG A 354 -6.71 -15.75 -8.28
C ARG A 354 -7.43 -16.16 -9.57
N ILE A 355 -7.37 -17.43 -9.93
CA ILE A 355 -8.09 -17.97 -11.10
C ILE A 355 -9.59 -17.96 -10.86
N LEU A 356 -10.05 -18.42 -9.70
CA LEU A 356 -11.47 -18.43 -9.34
C LEU A 356 -12.07 -17.03 -9.38
N PHE A 357 -11.37 -16.04 -8.81
CA PHE A 357 -11.80 -14.65 -8.87
C PHE A 357 -11.77 -14.07 -10.30
N PHE A 358 -10.79 -14.46 -11.13
CA PHE A 358 -10.80 -14.09 -12.55
C PHE A 358 -12.04 -14.63 -13.26
N LEU A 359 -12.36 -15.91 -13.08
CA LEU A 359 -13.54 -16.54 -13.67
C LEU A 359 -14.83 -15.88 -13.15
N GLY A 360 -14.86 -15.48 -11.89
CA GLY A 360 -15.99 -14.76 -11.27
C GLY A 360 -16.21 -13.35 -11.80
N ASP A 361 -15.18 -12.68 -12.33
CA ASP A 361 -15.32 -11.37 -12.98
C ASP A 361 -15.88 -11.48 -14.41
N CYS A 362 -15.76 -12.66 -15.03
CA CYS A 362 -16.23 -12.86 -16.39
C CYS A 362 -17.77 -12.81 -16.46
N SER A 363 -18.28 -12.27 -17.57
CA SER A 363 -19.73 -12.20 -17.83
C SER A 363 -20.32 -13.58 -18.13
N ASN A 364 -19.51 -14.47 -18.71
CA ASN A 364 -19.88 -15.84 -19.10
C ASN A 364 -19.60 -16.90 -18.03
N ARG A 365 -19.38 -16.49 -16.77
CA ARG A 365 -19.13 -17.37 -15.63
C ARG A 365 -20.27 -18.36 -15.38
N LYS A 366 -19.92 -19.59 -14.98
CA LYS A 366 -20.88 -20.67 -14.72
C LYS A 366 -20.53 -21.41 -13.44
N ALA A 367 -21.53 -21.67 -12.61
CA ALA A 367 -21.40 -22.54 -11.45
C ALA A 367 -21.08 -23.98 -11.88
N ALA A 368 -21.63 -24.42 -13.02
CA ALA A 368 -21.37 -25.75 -13.60
C ALA A 368 -19.87 -26.05 -13.77
N ASP A 369 -19.10 -25.05 -14.23
CA ASP A 369 -17.67 -25.18 -14.50
C ASP A 369 -16.83 -25.30 -13.22
N LEU A 370 -17.36 -24.85 -12.08
CA LEU A 370 -16.66 -24.77 -10.80
C LEU A 370 -17.06 -25.86 -9.81
N LYS A 371 -18.23 -26.50 -10.01
CA LYS A 371 -18.76 -27.54 -9.12
C LYS A 371 -17.74 -28.65 -8.85
N GLY A 372 -17.14 -29.21 -9.92
CA GLY A 372 -16.16 -30.29 -9.79
C GLY A 372 -14.93 -29.89 -8.98
N PHE A 373 -14.43 -28.66 -9.17
CA PHE A 373 -13.34 -28.11 -8.39
C PHE A 373 -13.71 -27.94 -6.91
N ALA A 374 -14.91 -27.44 -6.62
CA ALA A 374 -15.41 -27.24 -5.27
C ALA A 374 -15.67 -28.56 -4.50
N GLU A 375 -15.94 -29.66 -5.21
CA GLU A 375 -16.16 -30.99 -4.62
C GLU A 375 -14.87 -31.79 -4.41
N ASN A 376 -13.80 -31.49 -5.15
CA ASN A 376 -12.57 -32.26 -5.09
C ASN A 376 -11.85 -32.03 -3.74
N MET A 377 -11.78 -33.09 -2.94
CA MET A 377 -11.17 -33.05 -1.60
C MET A 377 -9.66 -32.85 -1.61
N GLU A 378 -8.99 -33.06 -2.74
CA GLU A 378 -7.55 -32.77 -2.92
C GLU A 378 -7.27 -31.26 -2.97
N ASN A 379 -8.27 -30.43 -3.31
CA ASN A 379 -8.15 -28.99 -3.24
C ASN A 379 -8.23 -28.50 -1.80
N SER A 380 -7.48 -27.44 -1.48
CA SER A 380 -7.48 -26.82 -0.16
C SER A 380 -8.88 -26.35 0.24
N SER A 381 -9.20 -26.38 1.55
CA SER A 381 -10.51 -25.88 2.03
C SER A 381 -10.73 -24.42 1.62
N GLU A 382 -9.68 -23.59 1.64
CA GLU A 382 -9.74 -22.19 1.21
C GLU A 382 -10.08 -22.02 -0.28
N ASP A 383 -9.47 -22.81 -1.17
CA ASP A 383 -9.77 -22.75 -2.60
C ASP A 383 -11.18 -23.26 -2.90
N ARG A 384 -11.62 -24.34 -2.24
CA ARG A 384 -13.00 -24.84 -2.36
C ARG A 384 -14.02 -23.81 -1.87
N ARG A 385 -13.74 -23.15 -0.74
CA ARG A 385 -14.56 -22.04 -0.22
C ARG A 385 -14.66 -20.90 -1.23
N THR A 386 -13.54 -20.52 -1.83
CA THR A 386 -13.51 -19.49 -2.87
C THR A 386 -14.32 -19.90 -4.10
N ALA A 387 -14.26 -21.18 -4.50
CA ALA A 387 -15.06 -21.69 -5.62
C ALA A 387 -16.57 -21.62 -5.32
N VAL A 388 -17.00 -22.04 -4.12
CA VAL A 388 -18.40 -21.92 -3.68
C VAL A 388 -18.87 -20.47 -3.67
N TYR A 389 -18.03 -19.55 -3.19
CA TYR A 389 -18.32 -18.12 -3.23
C TYR A 389 -18.53 -17.61 -4.66
N VAL A 390 -17.67 -18.00 -5.61
CA VAL A 390 -17.81 -17.61 -7.01
C VAL A 390 -19.04 -18.24 -7.65
N MET A 391 -19.33 -19.52 -7.38
CA MET A 391 -20.56 -20.19 -7.82
C MET A 391 -21.82 -19.41 -7.37
N GLY A 392 -21.82 -18.85 -6.17
CA GLY A 392 -22.91 -18.00 -5.65
C GLY A 392 -23.19 -16.72 -6.43
N LYS A 393 -22.27 -16.31 -7.30
CA LYS A 393 -22.42 -15.15 -8.20
C LYS A 393 -22.78 -15.54 -9.63
N CYS A 394 -22.81 -16.82 -9.96
CA CYS A 394 -23.08 -17.30 -11.32
C CYS A 394 -24.59 -17.28 -11.63
N PRO A 395 -25.00 -16.98 -12.87
CA PRO A 395 -26.41 -16.96 -13.26
C PRO A 395 -27.12 -18.32 -13.10
N ASP A 396 -26.41 -19.42 -13.32
CA ASP A 396 -26.87 -20.82 -13.26
C ASP A 396 -26.84 -21.42 -11.85
N LYS A 397 -26.57 -20.63 -10.80
CA LYS A 397 -26.38 -21.17 -9.44
C LYS A 397 -27.59 -21.92 -8.87
N LEU A 398 -28.81 -21.55 -9.28
CA LEU A 398 -30.05 -22.20 -8.82
C LEU A 398 -30.14 -23.66 -9.29
N ASP A 399 -29.54 -24.00 -10.43
CA ASP A 399 -29.46 -25.38 -10.93
C ASP A 399 -28.63 -26.30 -10.00
N PHE A 400 -27.93 -25.71 -9.03
CA PHE A 400 -27.05 -26.38 -8.07
C PHE A 400 -27.53 -26.24 -6.61
N ALA A 401 -28.82 -26.01 -6.37
CA ALA A 401 -29.39 -25.91 -5.02
C ALA A 401 -29.03 -27.12 -4.14
N GLU A 402 -29.14 -28.35 -4.66
CA GLU A 402 -28.75 -29.57 -3.93
C GLU A 402 -27.27 -29.59 -3.54
N PHE A 403 -26.40 -29.07 -4.40
CA PHE A 403 -24.98 -28.94 -4.08
C PHE A 403 -24.77 -27.96 -2.92
N PHE A 404 -25.39 -26.78 -2.96
CA PHE A 404 -25.28 -25.81 -1.85
C PHE A 404 -25.86 -26.38 -0.55
N ALA A 405 -26.97 -27.10 -0.60
CA ALA A 405 -27.57 -27.77 0.56
C ALA A 405 -26.57 -28.74 1.22
N LYS A 406 -25.94 -29.61 0.42
CA LYS A 406 -24.91 -30.55 0.92
C LYS A 406 -23.71 -29.84 1.53
N ARG A 407 -23.29 -28.69 0.98
CA ARG A 407 -22.18 -27.90 1.56
C ARG A 407 -22.58 -27.23 2.87
N MET A 408 -23.81 -26.70 2.96
CA MET A 408 -24.37 -26.13 4.20
C MET A 408 -24.48 -27.16 5.34
N GLN A 409 -24.77 -28.42 5.01
CA GLN A 409 -24.87 -29.53 5.97
C GLN A 409 -23.53 -30.22 6.27
N GLY A 410 -22.42 -29.75 5.67
CA GLY A 410 -21.10 -30.30 5.89
C GLY A 410 -20.50 -29.95 7.25
N GLU A 411 -19.40 -30.62 7.61
CA GLU A 411 -18.69 -30.38 8.88
C GLU A 411 -17.80 -29.13 8.85
N ASP A 412 -17.35 -28.70 7.67
CA ASP A 412 -16.50 -27.51 7.51
C ASP A 412 -17.33 -26.23 7.68
N TYR A 413 -17.14 -25.57 8.82
CA TYR A 413 -17.85 -24.34 9.18
C TYR A 413 -17.77 -23.25 8.09
N TRP A 414 -16.57 -23.00 7.56
CA TRP A 414 -16.36 -21.90 6.62
C TRP A 414 -16.91 -22.22 5.24
N LEU A 415 -16.90 -23.49 4.86
CA LEU A 415 -17.55 -23.94 3.63
C LEU A 415 -19.08 -23.89 3.74
N ALA A 416 -19.64 -24.30 4.88
CA ALA A 416 -21.07 -24.18 5.16
C ALA A 416 -21.51 -22.71 5.17
N HIS A 417 -20.73 -21.83 5.79
CA HIS A 417 -20.95 -20.39 5.78
C HIS A 417 -20.93 -19.81 4.36
N ALA A 418 -19.93 -20.15 3.56
CA ALA A 418 -19.83 -19.67 2.17
C ALA A 418 -21.01 -20.15 1.30
N ALA A 419 -21.46 -21.39 1.48
CA ALA A 419 -22.62 -21.93 0.78
C ALA A 419 -23.92 -21.23 1.19
N LEU A 420 -24.10 -20.96 2.49
CA LEU A 420 -25.21 -20.17 2.99
C LEU A 420 -25.19 -18.75 2.40
N GLN A 421 -24.06 -18.06 2.43
CA GLN A 421 -23.92 -16.71 1.88
C GLN A 421 -24.25 -16.66 0.38
N ALA A 422 -23.80 -17.65 -0.39
CA ALA A 422 -24.06 -17.76 -1.82
C ALA A 422 -25.56 -17.77 -2.18
N MET A 423 -26.39 -18.34 -1.30
CA MET A 423 -27.83 -18.52 -1.53
C MET A 423 -28.73 -17.61 -0.70
N SER A 424 -28.25 -17.05 0.42
CA SER A 424 -29.04 -16.31 1.41
C SER A 424 -29.93 -15.20 0.84
N ARG A 425 -29.49 -14.51 -0.22
CA ARG A 425 -30.25 -13.39 -0.82
C ARG A 425 -31.05 -13.81 -2.04
N THR A 426 -31.15 -15.10 -2.33
CA THR A 426 -31.81 -15.64 -3.52
C THR A 426 -32.95 -16.55 -3.08
N PRO A 427 -34.21 -16.24 -3.43
CA PRO A 427 -35.34 -17.11 -3.15
C PRO A 427 -35.11 -18.50 -3.75
N CYS A 428 -35.22 -19.55 -2.94
CA CYS A 428 -35.00 -20.95 -3.32
C CYS A 428 -35.69 -21.86 -2.30
N ALA A 429 -36.93 -22.26 -2.62
CA ALA A 429 -37.77 -23.05 -1.72
C ALA A 429 -37.14 -24.40 -1.35
N GLU A 430 -36.35 -25.00 -2.25
CA GLU A 430 -35.65 -26.28 -2.05
C GLU A 430 -34.64 -26.25 -0.89
N LEU A 431 -34.18 -25.06 -0.50
CA LEU A 431 -33.21 -24.89 0.60
C LEU A 431 -33.87 -24.67 1.97
N THR A 432 -35.20 -24.52 2.04
CA THR A 432 -35.90 -24.19 3.28
C THR A 432 -35.60 -25.19 4.40
N ASP A 433 -35.68 -26.48 4.13
CA ASP A 433 -35.39 -27.53 5.12
C ASP A 433 -33.93 -27.51 5.57
N THR A 434 -33.02 -27.13 4.67
CA THR A 434 -31.60 -26.97 4.98
C THR A 434 -31.37 -25.78 5.89
N TYR A 435 -32.03 -24.65 5.63
CA TYR A 435 -31.98 -23.47 6.50
C TYR A 435 -32.54 -23.75 7.89
N GLU A 436 -33.65 -24.48 8.00
CA GLU A 436 -34.21 -24.93 9.28
C GLU A 436 -33.25 -25.84 10.05
N TRP A 437 -32.59 -26.76 9.35
CA TRP A 437 -31.56 -27.61 9.95
C TRP A 437 -30.39 -26.77 10.47
N MET A 438 -29.86 -25.83 9.66
CA MET A 438 -28.76 -24.94 10.07
C MET A 438 -29.18 -24.04 11.25
N TRP A 439 -30.41 -23.54 11.25
CA TRP A 439 -30.96 -22.69 12.31
C TRP A 439 -30.88 -23.40 13.67
N LYS A 440 -31.19 -24.69 13.72
CA LYS A 440 -31.03 -25.51 14.94
C LYS A 440 -29.57 -25.80 15.24
N ARG A 441 -28.79 -26.18 14.23
CA ARG A 441 -27.38 -26.58 14.38
C ARG A 441 -26.48 -25.46 14.92
N TYR A 442 -26.81 -24.21 14.59
CA TYR A 442 -26.03 -23.01 14.89
C TYR A 442 -26.75 -22.06 15.85
N GLU A 443 -27.51 -22.60 16.81
CA GLU A 443 -28.38 -21.82 17.70
C GLU A 443 -27.67 -20.66 18.44
N GLY A 444 -26.39 -20.84 18.80
CA GLY A 444 -25.55 -19.85 19.46
C GLY A 444 -24.58 -19.06 18.56
N ASP A 445 -24.59 -19.28 17.24
CA ASP A 445 -23.65 -18.64 16.33
C ASP A 445 -24.26 -17.40 15.68
N ARG A 446 -23.84 -16.22 16.15
CA ARG A 446 -24.39 -14.94 15.67
C ARG A 446 -24.22 -14.72 14.16
N MET A 447 -23.10 -15.17 13.58
CA MET A 447 -22.78 -14.95 12.16
C MET A 447 -23.68 -15.81 11.27
N MET A 448 -23.79 -17.11 11.58
CA MET A 448 -24.67 -18.02 10.86
C MET A 448 -26.14 -17.59 10.98
N ARG A 449 -26.58 -17.23 12.20
CA ARG A 449 -27.94 -16.76 12.47
C ARG A 449 -28.31 -15.54 11.63
N SER A 450 -27.43 -14.55 11.54
CA SER A 450 -27.67 -13.35 10.74
C SER A 450 -27.84 -13.68 9.25
N ASN A 451 -27.01 -14.55 8.70
CA ASN A 451 -27.15 -14.96 7.29
C ASN A 451 -28.40 -15.84 7.04
N LEU A 452 -28.77 -16.69 8.00
CA LEU A 452 -29.99 -17.51 7.92
C LEU A 452 -31.26 -16.65 7.98
N GLN A 453 -31.26 -15.60 8.80
CA GLN A 453 -32.38 -14.66 8.84
C GLN A 453 -32.61 -14.03 7.46
N ILE A 454 -31.55 -13.56 6.80
CA ILE A 454 -31.60 -13.06 5.42
C ILE A 454 -32.14 -14.14 4.48
N ALA A 455 -31.72 -15.40 4.64
CA ALA A 455 -32.20 -16.52 3.84
C ALA A 455 -33.70 -16.80 4.02
N PHE A 456 -34.21 -16.76 5.25
CA PHE A 456 -35.63 -16.92 5.54
C PHE A 456 -36.45 -15.75 4.97
N GLU A 457 -35.99 -14.51 5.16
CA GLU A 457 -36.64 -13.31 4.62
C GLU A 457 -36.71 -13.35 3.08
N ALA A 458 -35.64 -13.77 2.40
CA ALA A 458 -35.62 -13.94 0.95
C ALA A 458 -36.62 -15.01 0.46
N ASN A 459 -37.01 -15.96 1.31
CA ASN A 459 -38.02 -16.97 1.03
C ASN A 459 -39.42 -16.61 1.59
N GLY A 460 -39.60 -15.40 2.12
CA GLY A 460 -40.89 -14.95 2.67
C GLY A 460 -41.26 -15.61 4.01
N ILE A 461 -40.27 -16.11 4.76
CA ILE A 461 -40.45 -16.77 6.05
C ILE A 461 -39.98 -15.83 7.16
N GLU A 462 -40.87 -15.45 8.08
CA GLU A 462 -40.48 -14.70 9.28
C GLU A 462 -40.00 -15.66 10.38
N LYS A 463 -38.72 -15.58 10.73
CA LYS A 463 -38.14 -16.29 11.88
C LYS A 463 -37.79 -15.29 12.97
N LYS A 464 -38.29 -15.54 14.18
CA LYS A 464 -37.97 -14.79 15.39
C LYS A 464 -36.82 -15.41 16.15
#